data_AF-A0AAP5YF64-F1
#
_entry.id   AF-A0AAP5YF64-F1
#
_cell.length_a   1.000
_cell.length_b   1.000
_cell.length_c   1.000
_cell.angle_alpha   90.00
_cell.angle_beta   90.00
_cell.angle_gamma   90.00
#
_symmetry.space_group_name_H-M   'P 1'
#
loop_
_entity.id
_entity.type
_entity.pdbx_description
1 polymer ?
#
loop_
_entity_poly.entity_id
_entity_poly.type
_entity_poly.pdbx_seq_one_letter_code
_entity_poly.pdbx_strand_id
1 'polypeptide(L)'
;EVAEISSRLDVSISLIVLSNTDSILMRDKVLSLGANYILWDPELDGLLGALKESGKDTFSPTVKKKSRIAKRVLMLGSKGGVGVSTISAFLSHSLSQQASLKTLLVEHDTLALNSDIFLGLKGLKAQQNSIDLNQSELDAAIAGSYVHPIKDKLDFLALEKNIACISDHADSL
;
A
#
# COMPACT_ATOMS: atom_id res chain seq x y z
N GLU A 1 -5.12 -11.93 15.04
CA GLU A 1 -4.56 -11.19 13.88
C GLU A 1 -4.82 -9.68 13.99
N VAL A 2 -6.04 -9.16 13.80
CA VAL A 2 -6.28 -7.68 13.84
C VAL A 2 -5.82 -7.02 15.16
N ALA A 3 -6.12 -7.63 16.32
CA ALA A 3 -5.69 -7.12 17.62
C ALA A 3 -4.16 -7.09 17.79
N GLU A 4 -3.47 -8.07 17.24
CA GLU A 4 -2.00 -8.15 17.31
C GLU A 4 -1.37 -7.09 16.43
N ILE A 5 -1.86 -6.93 15.19
CA ILE A 5 -1.41 -5.88 14.28
C ILE A 5 -1.65 -4.50 14.90
N SER A 6 -2.85 -4.27 15.43
CA SER A 6 -3.19 -2.99 16.06
C SER A 6 -2.29 -2.65 17.25
N SER A 7 -1.86 -3.64 18.05
CA SER A 7 -0.98 -3.40 19.20
C SER A 7 0.47 -3.06 18.83
N ARG A 8 0.90 -3.38 17.60
CA ARG A 8 2.26 -3.14 17.09
C ARG A 8 2.35 -1.89 16.22
N LEU A 9 1.22 -1.27 15.89
CA LEU A 9 1.19 -0.06 15.08
C LEU A 9 1.14 1.17 16.00
N ASP A 10 1.86 2.21 15.61
CA ASP A 10 1.76 3.52 16.25
C ASP A 10 0.31 4.04 16.16
N VAL A 11 -0.14 4.77 17.19
CA VAL A 11 -1.50 5.32 17.32
C VAL A 11 -1.81 6.30 16.18
N SER A 12 -0.78 6.82 15.51
CA SER A 12 -0.90 7.68 14.33
C SER A 12 -1.30 6.93 13.04
N ILE A 13 -1.24 5.59 13.01
CA ILE A 13 -1.51 4.78 11.83
C ILE A 13 -2.98 4.33 11.80
N SER A 14 -3.73 4.79 10.80
CA SER A 14 -5.12 4.36 10.59
C SER A 14 -5.19 2.96 9.99
N LEU A 15 -5.75 2.00 10.73
CA LEU A 15 -6.00 0.64 10.24
C LEU A 15 -7.39 0.52 9.61
N ILE A 16 -7.45 0.02 8.36
CA ILE A 16 -8.69 -0.26 7.63
C ILE A 16 -8.78 -1.77 7.39
N VAL A 17 -9.88 -2.39 7.79
CA VAL A 17 -10.16 -3.82 7.61
C VAL A 17 -11.22 -3.97 6.54
N LEU A 18 -10.87 -4.66 5.46
CA LEU A 18 -11.77 -4.97 4.34
C LEU A 18 -12.27 -6.41 4.44
N SER A 19 -13.57 -6.61 4.26
CA SER A 19 -14.17 -7.94 4.22
C SER A 19 -15.40 -7.95 3.31
N ASN A 20 -15.75 -9.11 2.75
CA ASN A 20 -16.99 -9.34 2.01
C ASN A 20 -18.13 -9.89 2.91
N THR A 21 -17.88 -10.06 4.21
CA THR A 21 -18.86 -10.62 5.15
C THR A 21 -19.62 -9.52 5.85
N ASP A 22 -20.87 -9.29 5.47
CA ASP A 22 -21.73 -8.31 6.13
C ASP A 22 -22.16 -8.81 7.53
N SER A 23 -21.42 -8.39 8.57
CA SER A 23 -21.67 -8.77 9.96
C SER A 23 -21.43 -7.59 10.90
N ILE A 24 -22.51 -7.14 11.54
CA ILE A 24 -22.48 -6.08 12.57
C ILE A 24 -21.55 -6.48 13.72
N LEU A 25 -21.58 -7.74 14.14
CA LEU A 25 -20.70 -8.24 15.21
C LEU A 25 -19.22 -8.13 14.85
N MET A 26 -18.87 -8.37 13.58
CA MET A 26 -17.50 -8.24 13.10
C MET A 26 -17.09 -6.78 13.03
N ARG A 27 -17.97 -5.91 12.53
CA ARG A 27 -17.77 -4.46 12.51
C ARG A 27 -17.52 -3.91 13.92
N ASP A 28 -18.37 -4.24 14.89
CA ASP A 28 -18.26 -3.74 16.27
C ASP A 28 -16.96 -4.23 16.92
N LYS A 29 -16.58 -5.49 16.67
CA LYS A 29 -15.32 -6.05 17.17
C LYS A 29 -14.11 -5.33 16.57
N VAL A 30 -14.10 -5.04 15.27
CA VAL A 30 -12.99 -4.34 14.60
C VAL A 30 -12.91 -2.88 15.08
N LEU A 31 -14.05 -2.20 15.23
CA LEU A 31 -14.12 -0.85 15.80
C LEU A 31 -13.63 -0.80 17.24
N SER A 32 -13.97 -1.79 18.07
CA SER A 32 -13.47 -1.87 19.46
C SER A 32 -11.95 -2.01 19.57
N LEU A 33 -11.29 -2.45 18.49
CA LEU A 33 -9.84 -2.56 18.38
C LEU A 33 -9.21 -1.27 17.81
N GLY A 34 -10.00 -0.23 17.52
CA GLY A 34 -9.52 1.03 16.97
C GLY A 34 -9.32 1.03 15.45
N ALA A 35 -9.85 0.02 14.74
CA ALA A 35 -9.75 -0.09 13.29
C ALA A 35 -11.08 0.20 12.59
N ASN A 36 -11.02 0.75 11.38
CA ASN A 36 -12.20 1.01 10.55
C ASN A 36 -12.56 -0.23 9.73
N TYR A 37 -13.76 -0.77 9.93
CA TYR A 37 -14.29 -1.86 9.11
C TYR A 37 -15.01 -1.31 7.87
N ILE A 38 -14.69 -1.85 6.70
CA ILE A 38 -15.33 -1.53 5.43
C ILE A 38 -15.78 -2.82 4.77
N LEU A 39 -17.08 -2.89 4.47
CA LEU A 39 -17.64 -3.93 3.62
C LEU A 39 -17.17 -3.68 2.19
N TRP A 40 -16.56 -4.68 1.56
CA TRP A 40 -16.08 -4.59 0.19
C TRP A 40 -17.25 -4.40 -0.78
N ASP A 41 -17.23 -3.28 -1.49
CA ASP A 41 -18.17 -2.97 -2.56
C ASP A 41 -17.45 -2.95 -3.93
N PRO A 42 -18.11 -3.39 -5.02
CA PRO A 42 -17.51 -3.36 -6.36
C PRO A 42 -17.11 -1.97 -6.85
N GLU A 43 -17.77 -0.93 -6.34
CA GLU A 43 -17.57 0.48 -6.74
C GLU A 43 -16.44 1.16 -5.94
N LEU A 44 -15.93 0.50 -4.88
CA LEU A 44 -14.94 1.00 -3.93
C LEU A 44 -15.31 2.30 -3.22
N ASP A 45 -16.56 2.71 -3.22
CA ASP A 45 -16.97 4.02 -2.70
C ASP A 45 -16.68 4.12 -1.20
N GLY A 46 -16.95 3.05 -0.45
CA GLY A 46 -16.69 2.99 0.98
C GLY A 46 -15.20 3.09 1.31
N LEU A 47 -14.37 2.35 0.56
CA LEU A 47 -12.91 2.37 0.72
C LEU A 47 -12.32 3.73 0.34
N LEU A 48 -12.74 4.31 -0.78
CA LEU A 48 -12.27 5.61 -1.24
C LEU A 48 -12.71 6.73 -0.28
N GLY A 49 -13.90 6.62 0.32
CA GLY A 49 -14.39 7.51 1.37
C GLY A 49 -13.46 7.50 2.60
N ALA A 50 -13.18 6.32 3.15
CA ALA A 50 -12.29 6.18 4.31
C ALA A 50 -10.86 6.66 4.03
N LEU A 51 -10.35 6.40 2.82
CA LEU A 51 -9.05 6.92 2.37
C LEU A 51 -9.02 8.45 2.26
N LYS A 52 -10.16 9.10 2.02
CA LYS A 52 -10.25 10.58 2.01
C LYS A 52 -10.38 11.16 3.42
N GLU A 53 -11.22 10.57 4.27
CA GLU A 53 -11.50 11.05 5.63
C GLU A 53 -10.32 10.91 6.59
N SER A 54 -9.55 9.83 6.49
CA SER A 54 -8.26 9.67 7.20
C SER A 54 -7.25 10.80 6.97
N GLY A 55 -7.50 11.73 6.04
CA GLY A 55 -6.69 12.94 5.86
C GLY A 55 -7.23 14.20 6.52
N LYS A 56 -8.47 14.22 7.03
CA LYS A 56 -9.13 15.44 7.55
C LYS A 56 -8.90 15.66 9.04
N ASP A 57 -8.78 14.61 9.85
CA ASP A 57 -8.81 14.73 11.31
C ASP A 57 -7.46 15.06 11.99
N THR A 58 -6.41 15.36 11.23
CA THR A 58 -5.10 15.78 11.81
C THR A 58 -4.68 17.20 11.41
N PHE A 59 -5.53 17.95 10.69
CA PHE A 59 -5.21 19.34 10.33
C PHE A 59 -5.66 20.33 11.40
N SER A 60 -4.88 20.43 12.48
CA SER A 60 -4.83 21.65 13.27
C SER A 60 -4.40 22.82 12.36
N PRO A 61 -5.10 23.97 12.35
CA PRO A 61 -4.98 24.99 11.30
C PRO A 61 -3.72 25.87 11.41
N THR A 62 -2.72 25.50 12.22
CA THR A 62 -1.63 26.42 12.62
C THR A 62 -0.22 26.07 12.14
N VAL A 63 0.00 25.05 11.31
CA VAL A 63 1.36 24.73 10.84
C VAL A 63 1.49 24.80 9.31
N LYS A 64 2.02 25.95 8.88
CA LYS A 64 2.83 26.24 7.68
C LYS A 64 2.91 25.11 6.65
N LYS A 65 2.40 25.36 5.42
CA LYS A 65 2.70 24.70 4.13
C LYS A 65 3.65 23.49 4.23
N LYS A 66 3.20 22.38 4.82
CA LYS A 66 3.95 21.12 4.72
C LYS A 66 3.82 20.69 3.26
N SER A 67 4.97 20.44 2.64
CA SER A 67 5.07 19.76 1.34
C SER A 67 4.02 18.65 1.29
N ARG A 68 3.26 18.56 0.19
CA ARG A 68 2.22 17.54 0.02
C ARG A 68 2.88 16.16 0.05
N ILE A 69 2.90 15.51 1.21
CA ILE A 69 3.40 14.15 1.38
C ILE A 69 2.38 13.20 0.76
N ALA A 70 2.84 12.28 -0.10
CA ALA A 70 1.98 11.26 -0.70
C ALA A 70 1.47 10.31 0.40
N LYS A 71 0.20 9.88 0.29
CA LYS A 71 -0.34 8.86 1.19
C LYS A 71 0.30 7.52 0.88
N ARG A 72 0.76 6.81 1.91
CA ARG A 72 1.31 5.45 1.81
C ARG A 72 0.26 4.47 2.32
N VAL A 73 -0.06 3.46 1.51
CA VAL A 73 -1.02 2.41 1.85
C VAL A 73 -0.27 1.10 1.78
N LEU A 74 -0.20 0.39 2.90
CA LEU A 74 0.39 -0.94 2.98
C LEU A 74 -0.72 -1.98 2.87
N MET A 75 -0.60 -2.89 1.90
CA MET A 75 -1.53 -3.99 1.73
C MET A 75 -0.91 -5.26 2.29
N LEU A 76 -1.56 -5.83 3.31
CA LEU A 76 -1.16 -7.08 3.94
C LEU A 76 -2.23 -8.13 3.70
N GLY A 77 -1.81 -9.38 3.49
CA GLY A 77 -2.70 -10.52 3.42
C GLY A 77 -2.06 -11.75 4.02
N SER A 78 -2.90 -12.70 4.40
CA SER A 78 -2.45 -14.01 4.85
C SER A 78 -2.10 -14.91 3.65
N LYS A 79 -1.37 -16.00 3.93
CA LYS A 79 -1.11 -17.04 2.91
C LYS A 79 -2.42 -17.68 2.46
N GLY A 80 -2.43 -18.21 1.23
CA GLY A 80 -3.59 -18.95 0.69
C GLY A 80 -4.37 -18.24 -0.41
N GLY A 81 -3.74 -17.30 -1.14
CA GLY A 81 -4.36 -16.71 -2.33
C GLY A 81 -5.53 -15.76 -2.02
N VAL A 82 -5.45 -15.01 -0.92
CA VAL A 82 -6.48 -14.04 -0.49
C VAL A 82 -6.67 -12.83 -1.43
N GLY A 83 -5.99 -12.83 -2.59
CA GLY A 83 -6.19 -11.83 -3.63
C GLY A 83 -5.47 -10.50 -3.41
N VAL A 84 -4.40 -10.44 -2.59
CA VAL A 84 -3.65 -9.19 -2.35
C VAL A 84 -3.21 -8.54 -3.66
N SER A 85 -2.59 -9.29 -4.59
CA SER A 85 -2.17 -8.75 -5.89
C SER A 85 -3.35 -8.18 -6.69
N THR A 86 -4.49 -8.88 -6.69
CA THR A 86 -5.70 -8.45 -7.39
C THR A 86 -6.23 -7.15 -6.82
N ILE A 87 -6.35 -7.07 -5.49
CA ILE A 87 -6.86 -5.89 -4.80
C ILE A 87 -5.89 -4.72 -4.99
N SER A 88 -4.58 -4.93 -4.83
CA SER A 88 -3.54 -3.92 -5.04
C SER A 88 -3.55 -3.35 -6.47
N ALA A 89 -3.63 -4.22 -7.47
CA ALA A 89 -3.73 -3.81 -8.88
C ALA A 89 -5.02 -3.03 -9.16
N PHE A 90 -6.15 -3.51 -8.66
CA PHE A 90 -7.44 -2.84 -8.87
C PHE A 90 -7.53 -1.49 -8.15
N LEU A 91 -7.06 -1.42 -6.90
CA LEU A 91 -7.03 -0.19 -6.12
C LEU A 91 -6.10 0.85 -6.76
N SER A 92 -4.90 0.45 -7.17
CA SER A 92 -3.96 1.36 -7.83
C SER A 92 -4.48 1.89 -9.17
N HIS A 93 -5.16 1.03 -9.95
CA HIS A 93 -5.88 1.46 -11.14
C HIS A 93 -7.01 2.46 -10.82
N SER A 94 -7.81 2.20 -9.78
CA SER A 94 -8.93 3.06 -9.39
C SER A 94 -8.44 4.43 -8.89
N LEU A 95 -7.40 4.45 -8.06
CA LEU A 95 -6.79 5.70 -7.58
C LEU A 95 -6.22 6.55 -8.73
N SER A 96 -5.56 5.92 -9.70
CA SER A 96 -4.98 6.63 -10.84
C SER A 96 -6.02 7.08 -11.86
N GLN A 97 -6.93 6.19 -12.28
CA GLN A 97 -7.85 6.45 -13.38
C GLN A 97 -9.17 7.11 -12.93
N GLN A 98 -9.76 6.66 -11.81
CA GLN A 98 -11.04 7.20 -11.35
C GLN A 98 -10.83 8.43 -10.46
N ALA A 99 -9.87 8.38 -9.53
CA ALA A 99 -9.59 9.52 -8.64
C ALA A 99 -8.54 10.51 -9.20
N SER A 100 -7.94 10.23 -10.36
CA SER A 100 -6.95 11.08 -11.04
C SER A 100 -5.71 11.42 -10.21
N LEU A 101 -5.34 10.53 -9.28
CA LEU A 101 -4.20 10.68 -8.37
C LEU A 101 -2.93 10.09 -8.97
N LYS A 102 -1.77 10.69 -8.67
CA LYS A 102 -0.48 10.07 -8.99
C LYS A 102 -0.26 8.89 -8.03
N THR A 103 -0.18 7.68 -8.58
CA THR A 103 -0.13 6.44 -7.82
C THR A 103 1.08 5.62 -8.25
N LEU A 104 1.86 5.19 -7.26
CA LEU A 104 2.94 4.23 -7.41
C LEU A 104 2.54 2.95 -6.67
N LEU A 105 2.44 1.83 -7.37
CA LEU A 105 2.31 0.53 -6.73
C LEU A 105 3.71 -0.06 -6.52
N VAL A 106 4.04 -0.37 -5.27
CA VAL A 106 5.32 -0.98 -4.89
C VAL A 106 5.08 -2.42 -4.48
N GLU A 107 5.77 -3.35 -5.13
CA GLU A 107 5.72 -4.77 -4.86
C GLU A 107 7.02 -5.20 -4.18
N HIS A 108 6.92 -5.61 -2.91
CA HIS A 108 8.08 -5.99 -2.10
C HIS A 108 8.46 -7.47 -2.20
N ASP A 109 7.59 -8.31 -2.78
CA ASP A 109 7.83 -9.75 -2.94
C ASP A 109 7.27 -10.23 -4.29
N THR A 110 8.06 -10.05 -5.34
CA THR A 110 7.73 -10.43 -6.72
C THR A 110 7.64 -11.93 -6.95
N LEU A 111 8.09 -12.77 -6.01
CA LEU A 111 7.99 -14.23 -6.14
C LEU A 111 6.62 -14.75 -5.71
N ALA A 112 5.94 -14.03 -4.83
CA ALA A 112 4.65 -14.45 -4.26
C ALA A 112 3.45 -13.67 -4.83
N LEU A 113 3.70 -12.60 -5.57
CA LEU A 113 2.69 -11.67 -6.05
C LEU A 113 2.77 -11.55 -7.58
N ASN A 114 1.61 -11.33 -8.21
CA ASN A 114 1.45 -11.31 -9.67
C ASN A 114 0.79 -9.99 -10.14
N SER A 115 1.08 -8.86 -9.48
CA SER A 115 0.37 -7.60 -9.79
C SER A 115 0.73 -7.07 -11.17
N ASP A 116 1.92 -7.40 -11.67
CA ASP A 116 2.35 -7.14 -13.05
C ASP A 116 1.40 -7.74 -14.09
N ILE A 117 0.96 -8.98 -13.89
CA ILE A 117 -0.02 -9.68 -14.75
C ILE A 117 -1.35 -8.92 -14.73
N PHE A 118 -1.86 -8.57 -13.55
CA PHE A 118 -3.14 -7.87 -13.41
C PHE A 118 -3.11 -6.46 -14.00
N LEU A 119 -1.95 -5.81 -13.99
CA LEU A 119 -1.74 -4.49 -14.58
C LEU A 119 -1.41 -4.55 -16.08
N GLY A 120 -1.27 -5.75 -16.65
CA GLY A 120 -0.99 -5.96 -18.07
C GLY A 120 0.43 -5.59 -18.48
N LEU A 121 1.38 -5.57 -17.53
CA LEU A 121 2.78 -5.33 -17.81
C LEU A 121 3.37 -6.53 -18.56
N LYS A 122 4.04 -6.27 -19.69
CA LYS A 122 4.68 -7.31 -20.51
C LYS A 122 6.19 -7.15 -20.45
N GLY A 123 6.88 -8.26 -20.21
CA GLY A 123 8.35 -8.30 -20.26
C GLY A 123 9.02 -7.60 -19.08
N LEU A 124 8.32 -7.47 -17.95
CA LEU A 124 8.93 -7.00 -16.71
C LEU A 124 9.97 -8.03 -16.28
N LYS A 125 11.24 -7.68 -16.42
CA LYS A 125 12.31 -8.37 -15.71
C LYS A 125 12.49 -7.60 -14.42
N ALA A 126 12.21 -8.23 -13.29
CA ALA A 126 12.63 -7.70 -12.02
C ALA A 126 14.14 -7.41 -12.16
N GLN A 127 14.53 -6.13 -12.07
CA GLN A 127 15.93 -5.82 -12.08
C GLN A 127 16.48 -6.44 -10.80
N GLN A 128 17.38 -7.42 -10.97
CA GLN A 128 18.14 -7.92 -9.84
C GLN A 128 18.75 -6.69 -9.17
N ASN A 129 18.42 -6.52 -7.88
CA ASN A 129 19.16 -5.57 -7.06
C ASN A 129 20.62 -5.94 -7.25
N SER A 130 21.37 -5.14 -8.01
CA SER A 130 22.81 -5.34 -8.14
C SER A 130 23.32 -5.36 -6.72
N ILE A 131 23.93 -6.48 -6.35
CA ILE A 131 24.28 -6.90 -5.00
C ILE A 131 25.12 -5.86 -4.23
N ASP A 132 25.57 -4.80 -4.90
CA ASP A 132 26.41 -3.70 -4.39
C ASP A 132 25.76 -2.31 -4.38
N LEU A 133 24.42 -2.17 -4.48
CA LEU A 133 23.81 -0.86 -4.21
C LEU A 133 23.84 -0.55 -2.72
N ASN A 134 24.95 0.01 -2.26
CA ASN A 134 25.04 0.66 -0.96
C ASN A 134 23.90 1.70 -0.87
N GLN A 135 23.16 1.75 0.25
CA GLN A 135 22.10 2.75 0.45
C GLN A 135 22.61 4.20 0.25
N SER A 136 23.92 4.43 0.39
CA SER A 136 24.58 5.71 0.11
C SER A 136 24.64 6.11 -1.37
N GLU A 137 24.48 5.16 -2.28
CA GLU A 137 24.55 5.37 -3.74
C GLU A 137 23.16 5.43 -4.37
N LEU A 138 22.09 5.15 -3.61
CA LEU A 138 20.72 5.15 -4.10
C LEU A 138 20.18 6.58 -4.17
N ASP A 139 20.39 7.24 -5.30
CA ASP A 139 19.85 8.58 -5.55
C ASP A 139 18.49 8.56 -6.27
N ALA A 140 17.88 9.74 -6.42
CA ALA A 140 16.57 9.87 -7.06
C ALA A 140 16.57 9.46 -8.55
N ALA A 141 17.71 9.56 -9.24
CA ALA A 141 17.83 9.21 -10.65
C ALA A 141 17.90 7.69 -10.83
N ILE A 142 18.69 7.02 -9.99
CA ILE A 142 18.79 5.56 -9.91
C ILE A 142 17.45 4.99 -9.48
N ALA A 143 16.82 5.52 -8.43
CA ALA A 143 15.49 5.09 -7.99
C ALA A 143 14.44 5.24 -9.12
N GLY A 144 14.52 6.30 -9.92
CA GLY A 144 13.65 6.50 -11.07
C GLY A 144 13.80 5.44 -12.16
N SER A 145 14.97 4.81 -12.29
CA SER A 145 15.21 3.77 -13.30
C SER A 145 14.52 2.43 -12.99
N TYR A 146 14.17 2.19 -11.72
CA TYR A 146 13.41 1.01 -11.28
C TYR A 146 11.89 1.18 -11.43
N VAL A 147 11.43 2.40 -11.71
CA VAL A 147 10.00 2.70 -11.83
C VAL A 147 9.55 2.48 -13.26
N HIS A 148 8.56 1.61 -13.43
CA HIS A 148 7.95 1.26 -14.70
C HIS A 148 6.61 1.99 -14.86
N PRO A 149 6.49 2.94 -15.81
CA PRO A 149 5.20 3.56 -16.09
C PRO A 149 4.26 2.55 -16.75
N ILE A 150 3.04 2.42 -16.24
CA ILE A 150 2.01 1.52 -16.79
C ILE A 150 1.00 2.29 -17.64
N LYS A 151 0.40 3.34 -17.04
CA LYS A 151 -0.65 4.19 -17.62
C LYS A 151 -0.49 5.62 -17.09
N ASP A 152 -1.30 6.56 -17.60
CA ASP A 152 -1.32 7.91 -17.07
C ASP A 152 -1.52 7.89 -15.55
N LYS A 153 -0.59 8.51 -14.82
CA LYS A 153 -0.54 8.61 -13.35
C LYS A 153 -0.44 7.27 -12.60
N LEU A 154 -0.13 6.17 -13.27
CA LEU A 154 0.09 4.86 -12.65
C LEU A 154 1.47 4.32 -12.99
N ASP A 155 2.31 4.28 -11.97
CA ASP A 155 3.66 3.75 -12.01
C ASP A 155 3.75 2.44 -11.18
N PHE A 156 4.65 1.55 -11.55
CA PHE A 156 4.92 0.28 -10.88
C PHE A 156 6.38 0.16 -10.48
N LEU A 157 6.64 -0.33 -9.29
CA LEU A 157 7.98 -0.64 -8.81
C LEU A 157 7.98 -2.05 -8.22
N ALA A 158 8.80 -2.92 -8.79
CA ALA A 158 9.00 -4.28 -8.31
C ALA A 158 10.36 -4.37 -7.62
N LEU A 159 10.37 -4.86 -6.39
CA LEU A 159 11.57 -5.09 -5.60
C LEU A 159 11.73 -6.59 -5.36
N GLU A 160 12.91 -7.12 -5.61
CA GLU A 160 13.22 -8.49 -5.22
C GLU A 160 13.53 -8.56 -3.72
N LYS A 161 13.05 -9.62 -3.08
CA LYS A 161 13.31 -9.90 -1.67
C LYS A 161 14.81 -10.13 -1.45
N ASN A 162 15.49 -9.13 -0.90
CA ASN A 162 16.85 -9.28 -0.43
C ASN A 162 16.86 -9.45 1.10
N ILE A 163 17.52 -10.52 1.58
CA ILE A 163 17.57 -10.89 3.00
C ILE A 163 18.32 -9.81 3.83
N ALA A 164 19.15 -9.00 3.18
CA ALA A 164 19.91 -7.93 3.81
C ALA A 164 19.05 -6.76 4.36
N CYS A 165 17.81 -6.58 3.88
CA CYS A 165 16.95 -5.45 4.28
C CYS A 165 16.04 -5.76 5.48
N ILE A 166 16.04 -7.00 5.97
CA ILE A 166 15.15 -7.46 7.05
C ILE A 166 15.63 -6.94 8.41
N SER A 167 16.92 -6.62 8.56
CA SER A 167 17.49 -6.08 9.80
C SER A 167 17.14 -4.61 10.05
N ASP A 168 17.00 -3.79 9.01
CA ASP A 168 17.00 -2.33 9.16
C ASP A 168 15.63 -1.76 9.56
N HIS A 169 14.55 -2.52 9.39
CA HIS A 169 13.21 -2.13 9.82
C HIS A 169 12.83 -2.66 11.21
N ALA A 170 13.69 -3.45 11.85
CA ALA A 170 13.48 -3.93 13.22
C ALA A 170 13.61 -2.78 14.25
N ASP A 171 14.45 -1.79 13.96
CA ASP A 171 14.71 -0.66 14.86
C ASP A 171 13.73 0.51 14.70
N SER A 172 12.83 0.44 13.71
CA SER A 172 11.83 1.48 13.41
C SER A 172 10.38 1.04 13.64
N LEU A 173 10.18 -0.07 14.34
CA LEU A 173 8.88 -0.55 14.85
C LEU A 173 8.83 -0.45 16.38
#